data_AF-A0A1V0GZI5-F1
#
_entry.id   AF-A0A1V0GZI5-F1
#
_cell.length_a   1.000
_cell.length_b   1.000
_cell.length_c   1.000
_cell.angle_alpha   90.00
_cell.angle_beta   90.00
_cell.angle_gamma   90.00
#
_symmetry.space_group_name_H-M   'P 1'
#
loop_
_entity.id
_entity.type
_entity.pdbx_description
1 polymer ?
#
loop_
_entity_poly.entity_id
_entity_poly.type
_entity_poly.pdbx_seq_one_letter_code
_entity_poly.pdbx_strand_id
1 'polypeptide(L)'
;MTGESQSAIFGFPPRIEVADLPLVQPEIILDRDAAPLTSLHPRIAEDISVIWPLPPDWSTENISLTFFRQQFKLHDNLYGKAGWLGFAPAARLVVERPPQ
;
A
#
# COMPACT_ATOMS: atom_id res chain seq x y z
N MET A 1 -16.43 3.65 22.76
CA MET A 1 -15.78 3.79 21.44
C MET A 1 -15.12 5.16 21.42
N THR A 2 -13.81 5.22 21.65
CA THR A 2 -13.03 6.46 21.56
C THR A 2 -12.64 6.66 20.09
N GLY A 3 -13.41 7.48 19.38
CA GLY A 3 -13.14 7.86 18.00
C GLY A 3 -12.06 8.93 17.95
N GLU A 4 -10.81 8.58 18.26
CA GLU A 4 -9.70 9.45 17.91
C GLU A 4 -9.59 9.49 16.39
N SER A 5 -9.72 10.68 15.83
CA SER A 5 -9.51 10.88 14.41
C SER A 5 -8.03 10.69 14.11
N GLN A 6 -7.67 9.62 13.38
CA GLN A 6 -6.31 9.51 12.86
C GLN A 6 -6.06 10.64 11.85
N SER A 7 -5.09 11.50 12.17
CA SER A 7 -4.41 12.30 11.17
C SER A 7 -3.42 11.38 10.45
N ALA A 8 -3.61 11.19 9.15
CA ALA A 8 -2.63 10.52 8.34
C ALA A 8 -1.90 11.58 7.52
N ILE A 9 -0.58 11.49 7.51
CA ILE A 9 0.21 12.10 6.44
C ILE A 9 -0.27 11.42 5.14
N PHE A 10 -0.62 12.21 4.12
CA PHE A 10 -0.80 11.62 2.80
C PHE A 10 0.48 10.84 2.47
N GLY A 11 0.37 9.56 2.13
CA GLY A 11 1.54 8.71 1.88
C GLY A 11 1.93 7.73 2.97
N PHE A 12 1.02 7.38 3.88
CA PHE A 12 1.11 6.04 4.46
C PHE A 12 1.06 5.00 3.32
N PRO A 13 1.96 4.01 3.31
CA PRO A 13 1.87 2.84 2.46
C PRO A 13 0.43 2.37 2.24
N PRO A 14 0.00 2.08 0.99
CA PRO A 14 -1.25 1.36 0.82
C PRO A 14 -1.19 0.10 1.69
N ARG A 15 -2.30 -0.22 2.37
CA ARG A 15 -2.38 -1.50 3.07
C ARG A 15 -2.42 -2.57 1.98
N ILE A 16 -1.39 -3.42 1.98
CA ILE A 16 -1.29 -4.55 1.09
C ILE A 16 -1.30 -5.81 1.94
N GLU A 17 -2.22 -6.70 1.63
CA GLU A 17 -2.29 -8.01 2.24
C GLU A 17 -1.84 -9.04 1.22
N VAL A 18 -0.87 -9.87 1.62
CA VAL A 18 -0.35 -10.96 0.80
C VAL A 18 -0.77 -12.29 1.40
N ALA A 19 -1.42 -13.11 0.59
CA ALA A 19 -1.58 -14.52 0.93
C ALA A 19 -0.28 -15.26 0.59
N ASP A 20 0.22 -16.05 1.54
CA ASP A 20 1.22 -17.11 1.30
C ASP A 20 2.66 -16.68 0.97
N LEU A 21 3.06 -15.42 1.21
CA LEU A 21 4.49 -15.05 1.24
C LEU A 21 5.06 -15.13 2.67
N PRO A 22 6.35 -15.50 2.84
CA PRO A 22 7.04 -15.23 4.09
C PRO A 22 6.94 -13.72 4.35
N LEU A 23 6.28 -13.37 5.45
CA LEU A 23 5.83 -12.02 5.82
C LEU A 23 6.99 -11.08 6.13
N VAL A 24 7.79 -10.73 5.12
CA VAL A 24 8.68 -9.57 5.17
C VAL A 24 7.86 -8.37 4.73
N GLN A 25 7.94 -7.29 5.50
CA GLN A 25 7.32 -6.02 5.11
C GLN A 25 7.95 -5.55 3.79
N PRO A 26 7.14 -5.22 2.76
CA PRO A 26 7.69 -4.70 1.51
C PRO A 26 8.33 -3.34 1.73
N GLU A 27 9.35 -3.06 0.93
CA GLU A 27 9.79 -1.70 0.71
C GLU A 27 8.83 -1.03 -0.28
N ILE A 28 8.45 0.22 0.01
CA ILE A 28 7.61 1.02 -0.89
C ILE A 28 8.38 2.28 -1.24
N ILE A 29 8.58 2.48 -2.53
CA ILE A 29 9.34 3.59 -3.10
C ILE A 29 8.38 4.51 -3.84
N LEU A 30 8.56 5.82 -3.67
CA LEU A 30 7.95 6.84 -4.51
C LEU A 30 8.82 7.01 -5.76
N ASP A 31 8.28 6.68 -6.93
CA ASP A 31 9.06 6.62 -8.17
C ASP A 31 9.62 7.99 -8.58
N ARG A 32 8.92 9.07 -8.22
CA ARG A 32 9.34 10.47 -8.48
C ARG A 32 10.73 10.77 -7.89
N ASP A 33 10.95 10.36 -6.66
CA ASP A 33 12.16 10.71 -5.89
C ASP A 33 13.14 9.53 -5.80
N ALA A 34 12.73 8.34 -6.28
CA ALA A 34 13.43 7.08 -6.06
C ALA A 34 13.80 6.85 -4.58
N ALA A 35 12.89 7.23 -3.68
CA ALA A 35 13.10 7.22 -2.23
C ALA A 35 11.94 6.53 -1.50
N PRO A 36 12.16 6.04 -0.26
CA PRO A 36 11.08 5.44 0.54
C PRO A 36 9.86 6.36 0.64
N LEU A 37 8.68 5.76 0.48
CA LEU A 37 7.41 6.49 0.53
C LEU A 37 7.15 6.99 1.96
N THR A 38 7.40 8.28 2.17
CA THR A 38 7.13 8.98 3.42
C THR A 38 5.94 9.92 3.33
N SER A 39 5.67 10.44 2.13
CA SER A 39 4.50 11.28 1.86
C SER A 39 4.07 11.22 0.39
N LEU A 40 2.79 11.50 0.14
CA LEU A 40 2.19 11.66 -1.19
C LEU A 40 1.68 13.10 -1.38
N HIS A 41 1.71 13.58 -2.60
CA HIS A 41 1.12 14.86 -2.97
C HIS A 41 -0.41 14.74 -3.05
N PRO A 42 -1.19 15.57 -2.34
CA PRO A 42 -2.64 15.35 -2.15
C PRO A 42 -3.54 15.62 -3.36
N ARG A 43 -2.97 16.04 -4.51
CA ARG A 43 -3.75 16.49 -5.68
C ARG A 43 -3.25 15.95 -7.01
N ILE A 44 -2.29 15.03 -6.98
CA ILE A 44 -1.79 14.36 -8.18
C ILE A 44 -1.77 12.86 -7.93
N ALA A 45 -1.96 12.09 -9.00
CA ALA A 45 -1.63 10.67 -8.95
C ALA A 45 -0.11 10.55 -8.90
N GLU A 46 0.39 9.65 -8.06
CA GLU A 46 1.80 9.33 -7.98
C GLU A 46 1.99 7.83 -8.19
N ASP A 47 3.05 7.51 -8.93
CA ASP A 47 3.46 6.13 -9.15
C ASP A 47 4.36 5.68 -8.01
N ILE A 48 4.14 4.44 -7.56
CA ILE A 48 4.90 3.81 -6.49
C ILE A 48 5.36 2.42 -6.94
N SER A 49 6.55 2.04 -6.48
CA SER A 49 7.08 0.70 -6.61
C SER A 49 6.97 -0.03 -5.29
N VAL A 50 6.39 -1.24 -5.30
CA VAL A 50 6.31 -2.10 -4.11
C VAL A 50 7.25 -3.29 -4.32
N ILE A 51 8.24 -3.43 -3.46
CA ILE A 51 9.36 -4.35 -3.61
C ILE A 51 9.34 -5.32 -2.42
N TRP A 52 9.15 -6.60 -2.71
CA TRP A 52 9.31 -7.66 -1.71
C TRP A 52 10.68 -8.33 -1.87
N PRO A 53 11.53 -8.33 -0.84
CA PRO A 53 12.69 -9.20 -0.83
C PRO A 53 12.21 -10.64 -0.64
N LEU A 54 12.44 -11.48 -1.63
CA LEU A 54 12.13 -12.90 -1.58
C LEU A 54 13.38 -13.69 -1.19
N PRO A 55 13.26 -14.77 -0.40
CA PRO A 55 14.41 -15.60 -0.07
C PRO A 55 14.90 -16.33 -1.34
N PRO A 56 16.21 -16.68 -1.43
CA PRO A 56 16.80 -17.23 -2.66
C PRO A 56 16.20 -18.57 -3.12
N ASP A 57 15.63 -19.32 -2.18
CA ASP A 57 14.97 -20.63 -2.39
C ASP A 57 13.46 -20.49 -2.65
N TRP A 58 12.95 -19.27 -2.75
CA TRP A 58 11.53 -19.05 -3.01
C TRP A 58 11.14 -19.55 -4.41
N SER A 59 10.25 -20.53 -4.45
CA SER A 59 9.64 -21.01 -5.69
C SER A 59 8.39 -20.18 -6.00
N THR A 60 8.13 -19.93 -7.27
CA THR A 60 6.97 -19.16 -7.71
C THR A 60 5.68 -19.90 -7.36
N GLU A 61 5.10 -19.61 -6.21
CA GLU A 61 3.72 -20.00 -5.88
C GLU A 61 2.74 -18.95 -6.40
N ASN A 62 1.45 -19.27 -6.38
CA ASN A 62 0.43 -18.31 -6.76
C ASN A 62 0.42 -17.18 -5.73
N ILE A 63 0.80 -15.97 -6.14
CA ILE A 63 0.75 -14.79 -5.26
C ILE A 63 -0.59 -14.09 -5.46
N SER A 64 -1.27 -13.77 -4.37
CA SER A 64 -2.43 -12.89 -4.38
C SER A 64 -2.17 -11.67 -3.50
N LEU A 65 -2.15 -10.49 -4.09
CA LEU A 65 -2.04 -9.19 -3.41
C LEU A 65 -3.39 -8.50 -3.42
N THR A 66 -3.87 -8.06 -2.26
CA THR A 66 -5.06 -7.20 -2.16
C THR A 66 -4.65 -5.81 -1.74
N PHE A 67 -4.98 -4.82 -2.56
CA PHE A 67 -4.75 -3.41 -2.29
C PHE A 67 -5.99 -2.83 -1.63
N PHE A 68 -5.81 -2.16 -0.50
CA PHE A 68 -6.88 -1.45 0.18
C PHE A 68 -6.73 0.05 -0.02
N ARG A 69 -7.85 0.73 -0.25
CA ARG A 69 -7.95 2.19 -0.25
C ARG A 69 -8.61 2.66 1.04
N GLN A 70 -8.26 3.87 1.43
CA GLN A 70 -8.98 4.63 2.43
C GLN A 70 -9.26 6.02 1.90
N GLN A 71 -10.46 6.53 2.15
CA GLN A 71 -10.83 7.87 1.74
C GLN A 71 -10.57 8.85 2.87
N PHE A 72 -9.70 9.83 2.60
CA PHE A 72 -9.42 10.94 3.51
C PHE A 72 -10.23 12.16 3.09
N LYS A 73 -10.72 12.91 4.07
CA LYS A 73 -11.16 14.29 3.83
C LYS A 73 -9.94 15.19 3.92
N LEU A 74 -9.79 16.11 2.98
CA LEU A 74 -8.73 17.10 3.03
C LEU A 74 -8.87 17.89 4.34
N HIS A 75 -7.85 17.86 5.20
CA HIS A 75 -7.78 18.72 6.37
C HIS A 75 -7.09 20.03 6.00
N ASP A 76 -5.93 19.92 5.35
CA ASP A 76 -5.18 21.01 4.75
C ASP A 76 -4.38 20.51 3.52
N ASN A 77 -3.44 21.32 3.03
CA ASN A 77 -2.63 20.99 1.85
C ASN A 77 -1.56 19.90 2.09
N LEU A 78 -1.40 19.39 3.31
CA LEU A 78 -0.38 18.41 3.69
C LEU A 78 -0.98 17.17 4.41
N TYR A 79 -2.16 17.30 5.01
CA TYR A 79 -2.78 16.26 5.82
C TYR A 79 -4.20 15.91 5.38
N GLY A 80 -4.47 14.61 5.37
CA GLY A 80 -5.80 14.05 5.25
C GLY A 80 -6.31 13.67 6.64
N LYS A 81 -7.56 14.01 6.95
CA LYS A 81 -8.24 13.47 8.13
C LYS A 81 -9.01 12.22 7.72
N ALA A 82 -8.68 11.10 8.34
CA ALA A 82 -9.39 9.84 8.09
C ALA A 82 -10.88 10.04 8.37
N GLY A 83 -11.73 9.62 7.43
CA GLY A 83 -13.16 9.50 7.69
C GLY A 83 -13.45 8.28 8.57
N TRP A 84 -14.70 8.17 9.00
CA TRP A 84 -15.28 6.94 9.57
C TRP A 84 -15.35 5.79 8.56
N LEU A 85 -15.21 6.09 7.26
CA LEU A 85 -15.04 5.12 6.19
C LEU A 85 -13.62 4.53 6.32
N GLY A 86 -13.52 3.34 6.92
CA GLY A 86 -12.27 2.61 7.08
C GLY A 86 -11.66 2.17 5.74
N PHE A 87 -10.80 1.14 5.81
CA PHE A 87 -10.22 0.55 4.60
C PHE A 87 -11.26 -0.24 3.81
N ALA A 88 -11.20 -0.15 2.48
CA ALA A 88 -11.98 -0.97 1.56
C ALA A 88 -11.06 -1.57 0.49
N PRO A 89 -11.27 -2.82 0.06
CA PRO A 89 -10.51 -3.39 -1.04
C PRO A 89 -10.73 -2.55 -2.30
N ALA A 90 -9.64 -2.24 -2.99
CA ALA A 90 -9.62 -1.38 -4.17
C ALA A 90 -9.19 -2.16 -5.42
N ALA A 91 -8.26 -3.08 -5.28
CA ALA A 91 -7.76 -3.92 -6.36
C ALA A 91 -7.22 -5.24 -5.82
N ARG A 92 -7.15 -6.24 -6.70
CA ARG A 92 -6.49 -7.51 -6.44
C ARG A 92 -5.58 -7.84 -7.61
N LEU A 93 -4.33 -8.17 -7.32
CA LEU A 93 -3.37 -8.71 -8.27
C LEU A 93 -3.15 -10.18 -7.95
N VAL A 94 -3.27 -11.02 -8.98
CA VAL A 94 -2.96 -12.45 -8.89
C VAL A 94 -1.83 -12.73 -9.88
N VAL A 95 -0.75 -13.30 -9.38
CA VAL A 95 0.36 -13.79 -10.20
C VAL A 95 0.34 -15.30 -10.10
N GLU A 96 0.07 -15.95 -11.21
CA GLU A 96 0.02 -17.41 -11.29
C GLU A 96 1.39 -17.96 -11.66
N ARG A 97 1.71 -19.14 -11.12
CA ARG A 97 2.86 -19.91 -11.60
C ARG A 97 2.65 -20.22 -13.10
N PRO A 98 3.61 -19.91 -13.98
CA PRO A 98 3.51 -20.32 -15.37
C PRO A 98 3.46 -21.86 -15.48
N PRO A 99 2.66 -22.42 -16.39
CA PRO A 99 2.58 -23.87 -16.56
C PRO A 99 3.94 -24.44 -16.96
N GLN A 100 4.32 -25.58 -16.35
CA GLN A 100 5.53 -26.34 -16.67
C GLN A 100 5.37 -27.12 -17.97
#